data_AF-A0A920EKE7-F1
#
_entry.id   AF-A0A920EKE7-F1
#
_cell.length_a   1.000
_cell.length_b   1.000
_cell.length_c   1.000
_cell.angle_alpha   90.00
_cell.angle_beta   90.00
_cell.angle_gamma   90.00
#
_symmetry.space_group_name_H-M   'P 1'
#
loop_
_entity.id
_entity.type
_entity.pdbx_description
1 polymer ?
#
loop_
_entity_poly.entity_id
_entity_poly.type
_entity_poly.pdbx_seq_one_letter_code
_entity_poly.pdbx_strand_id
1 'polypeptide(L)' 'MVTLADNGQPFDPITLSENLQSKKHLATIGGAEYLVELTENTPSAANIKAYSQIVIERSIVRQLILAASETIQKGFNL' A
#
# COMPACT_ATOMS: atom_id res chain seq x y z
N MET A 1 -2.65 2.51 -8.23
CA MET A 1 -3.83 3.23 -7.72
C MET A 1 -3.69 4.74 -7.88
N VAL A 2 -2.69 5.42 -7.28
CA VAL A 2 -2.50 6.88 -7.43
C VAL A 2 -2.48 7.34 -8.89
N THR A 3 -1.66 6.70 -9.75
CA THR A 3 -1.60 7.02 -11.19
C THR A 3 -2.92 6.82 -11.95
N LEU A 4 -3.79 5.91 -11.50
CA LEU A 4 -5.10 5.68 -12.14
C LEU A 4 -6.12 6.74 -11.68
N ALA A 5 -6.05 7.12 -10.40
CA ALA A 5 -6.84 8.21 -9.83
C ALA A 5 -6.49 9.56 -10.48
N ASP A 6 -5.19 9.83 -10.68
CA ASP A 6 -4.72 11.06 -11.34
C ASP A 6 -5.19 11.15 -12.80
N ASN A 7 -5.40 10.00 -13.46
CA ASN A 7 -5.89 9.92 -14.84
C ASN A 7 -7.42 9.86 -14.95
N GLY A 8 -8.15 9.94 -13.83
CA GLY A 8 -9.62 9.85 -13.79
C GLY A 8 -10.18 8.50 -14.26
N GLN A 9 -9.37 7.44 -14.28
CA GLN A 9 -9.82 6.12 -14.70
C GLN A 9 -10.54 5.39 -13.55
N PRO A 10 -11.60 4.62 -13.84
CA PRO A 10 -12.27 3.77 -12.85
C PRO A 10 -11.27 2.85 -12.14
N PHE A 11 -11.44 2.70 -10.82
CA PHE A 11 -10.56 1.93 -9.94
C PHE A 11 -11.17 0.57 -9.56
N ASP A 12 -12.00 0.01 -10.43
CA ASP A 12 -12.58 -1.31 -10.22
C ASP A 12 -11.51 -2.42 -10.37
N PRO A 13 -11.72 -3.60 -9.75
CA PRO A 13 -10.72 -4.67 -9.72
C PRO A 13 -10.31 -5.19 -11.10
N ILE A 14 -11.20 -5.12 -12.10
CA ILE A 14 -10.93 -5.58 -13.47
C ILE A 14 -9.96 -4.59 -14.13
N THR A 15 -10.29 -3.30 -14.12
CA THR A 15 -9.43 -2.23 -14.66
C THR A 15 -8.06 -2.21 -13.97
N LEU A 16 -8.02 -2.46 -12.66
CA LEU A 16 -6.76 -2.52 -11.90
C LEU A 16 -5.91 -3.72 -12.31
N SER A 17 -6.54 -4.89 -12.50
CA SER A 17 -5.87 -6.13 -12.92
C SER A 17 -5.23 -5.96 -14.30
N GLU A 18 -5.96 -5.40 -15.26
CA GLU A 18 -5.46 -5.11 -16.60
C GLU A 18 -4.29 -4.12 -16.57
N ASN A 19 -4.39 -3.04 -15.78
CA ASN A 19 -3.29 -2.07 -15.64
C ASN A 19 -2.03 -2.74 -15.06
N LEU A 20 -2.18 -3.57 -14.03
CA LEU A 20 -1.08 -4.27 -13.39
C LEU A 20 -0.49 -5.37 -14.28
N GLN A 21 -1.30 -6.01 -15.11
CA GLN A 21 -0.84 -6.98 -16.10
C GLN A 21 -0.03 -6.30 -17.21
N SER A 22 -0.49 -5.15 -17.72
CA SER A 22 0.26 -4.37 -18.71
C SER A 22 1.63 -3.92 -18.20
N LYS A 23 1.74 -3.66 -16.89
CA LYS A 23 2.99 -3.30 -16.20
C LYS A 23 3.81 -4.50 -15.72
N LYS A 24 3.38 -5.74 -16.00
CA LYS A 24 4.01 -6.99 -15.55
C LYS A 24 4.17 -7.12 -14.02
N HIS A 25 3.33 -6.44 -13.24
CA HIS A 25 3.34 -6.50 -11.78
C HIS A 25 2.26 -7.41 -11.19
N LEU A 26 1.27 -7.82 -11.98
CA LEU A 26 0.12 -8.60 -11.51
C LEU A 26 0.54 -9.91 -10.81
N ALA A 27 1.51 -10.64 -11.38
CA ALA A 27 2.00 -11.88 -10.79
C ALA A 27 2.73 -11.66 -9.44
N THR A 28 3.42 -10.53 -9.28
CA THR A 28 4.21 -10.21 -8.07
C THR A 28 3.33 -9.88 -6.87
N ILE A 29 2.10 -9.44 -7.10
CA ILE A 29 1.16 -9.04 -6.04
C ILE A 29 0.17 -10.14 -5.65
N GLY A 30 0.28 -11.35 -6.22
CA GLY A 30 -0.64 -12.47 -5.92
C GLY A 30 -1.74 -12.72 -6.96
N GLY A 31 -1.70 -12.04 -8.12
CA GLY A 31 -2.66 -12.27 -9.21
C GLY A 31 -3.98 -11.50 -9.06
N ALA A 32 -4.90 -11.73 -10.00
CA ALA A 32 -6.22 -11.09 -10.01
C ALA A 32 -7.08 -11.54 -8.81
N GLU A 33 -6.91 -12.79 -8.35
CA GLU A 33 -7.61 -13.36 -7.21
C GLU A 33 -7.37 -12.58 -5.92
N TYR A 34 -6.12 -12.16 -5.67
CA TYR A 34 -5.79 -11.33 -4.51
C TYR A 34 -6.47 -9.95 -4.54
N LEU A 35 -6.69 -9.38 -5.72
CA LEU A 35 -7.42 -8.12 -5.84
C LEU A 35 -8.91 -8.29 -5.54
N VAL A 36 -9.52 -9.40 -5.96
CA VAL A 36 -10.91 -9.75 -5.62
C VAL A 36 -11.04 -9.93 -4.10
N GLU A 37 -10.15 -10.73 -3.50
CA GLU A 37 -10.12 -10.95 -2.05
C GLU A 37 -9.98 -9.64 -1.27
N LEU A 38 -9.10 -8.73 -1.71
CA LEU A 38 -8.93 -7.42 -1.08
C LEU A 38 -10.23 -6.58 -1.17
N THR A 39 -10.95 -6.67 -2.29
CA THR A 39 -12.20 -5.94 -2.49
C THR A 39 -13.32 -6.46 -1.59
N GLU A 40 -13.37 -7.78 -1.40
CA GLU A 40 -14.34 -8.44 -0.51
C GLU A 40 -14.03 -8.22 0.98
N ASN A 41 -12.74 -8.18 1.34
CA ASN A 41 -12.29 -7.96 2.72
C ASN A 41 -12.16 -6.47 3.10
N THR A 42 -12.44 -5.54 2.19
CA THR A 42 -12.49 -4.12 2.51
C THR A 42 -13.90 -3.79 3.02
N PRO A 43 -14.13 -3.69 4.35
CA PRO A 43 -15.40 -3.20 4.86
C PRO A 43 -15.68 -1.81 4.29
N SER A 44 -16.97 -1.48 4.15
CA SER A 44 -17.51 -0.23 3.59
C SER A 44 -16.52 0.94 3.67
N ALA A 45 -16.33 1.62 2.54
CA ALA A 45 -15.45 2.80 2.40
C ALA A 45 -15.70 3.89 3.47
N ALA A 46 -16.86 3.85 4.16
CA ALA A 46 -17.14 4.66 5.33
C ALA A 46 -16.03 4.63 6.41
N ASN A 47 -15.37 3.49 6.63
CA ASN A 47 -14.34 3.34 7.66
C ASN A 47 -12.90 3.48 7.15
N ILE A 48 -12.69 3.84 5.88
CA ILE A 48 -11.35 3.92 5.28
C ILE A 48 -10.40 4.85 6.05
N LYS A 49 -10.92 5.93 6.65
CA LYS A 49 -10.16 6.86 7.48
C LYS A 49 -9.58 6.18 8.71
N ALA A 50 -10.36 5.37 9.42
CA ALA A 50 -9.91 4.66 10.62
C ALA A 50 -8.80 3.65 10.28
N TYR A 51 -8.97 2.87 9.21
CA TYR A 51 -7.93 1.94 8.77
C TYR A 51 -6.66 2.65 8.29
N SER A 52 -6.80 3.75 7.55
CA SER A 52 -5.65 4.56 7.12
C SER A 52 -4.87 5.13 8.30
N GLN A 53 -5.58 5.54 9.36
CA GLN A 53 -4.97 6.05 10.57
C GLN A 53 -4.11 4.99 11.27
N ILE A 54 -4.62 3.76 11.39
CA ILE A 54 -3.87 2.63 11.96
C ILE A 54 -2.58 2.36 11.15
N VAL A 55 -2.66 2.38 9.82
CA VAL A 55 -1.50 2.18 8.94
C VAL A 55 -0.45 3.28 9.13
N ILE A 56 -0.88 4.54 9.23
CA ILE A 56 0.00 5.69 9.46
C ILE A 56 0.69 5.58 10.82
N GLU A 57 -0.04 5.29 11.89
CA GLU A 57 0.51 5.15 13.24
C GLU A 57 1.60 4.07 13.28
N ARG A 58 1.35 2.91 12.67
CA ARG A 58 2.36 1.84 12.56
C ARG A 58 3.55 2.23 11.69
N SER A 59 3.32 3.04 10.65
CA SER A 59 4.40 3.58 9.81
C SER A 59 5.32 4.52 10.59
N ILE A 60 4.75 5.43 11.40
CA ILE A 60 5.50 6.38 12.21
C ILE A 60 6.39 5.65 13.22
N VAL A 61 5.86 4.63 13.90
CA VAL A 61 6.65 3.82 14.84
C VAL A 61 7.84 3.16 14.15
N ARG A 62 7.65 2.60 12.95
CA ARG A 62 8.75 2.01 12.15
C ARG A 62 9.79 3.06 11.77
N GLN A 63 9.38 4.25 11.35
CA GLN A 63 10.30 5.33 11.00
C GLN A 63 11.13 5.79 12.21
N LEU A 64 10.51 5.86 13.40
CA LEU A 64 11.22 6.21 14.63
C LEU A 64 12.29 5.16 14.98
N ILE A 65 11.95 3.86 14.88
CA ILE A 65 12.91 2.78 15.10
C ILE A 65 14.09 2.91 14.12
N LEU A 66 13.81 3.12 12.83
CA LEU A 66 14.85 3.29 11.81
C LEU A 66 15.77 4.49 12.11
N ALA A 67 15.20 5.64 12.46
CA ALA A 67 15.97 6.83 12.80
C ALA A 67 16.85 6.63 14.06
N ALA A 68 16.32 5.93 15.07
CA ALA A 68 17.09 5.57 16.25
C ALA A 68 18.24 4.63 15.90
N SER A 69 18.00 3.60 15.10
CA SER A 69 19.04 2.68 14.62
C SER A 69 20.11 3.39 13.79
N GLU A 70 19.73 4.32 12.91
CA GLU A 70 20.67 5.12 12.12
C GLU A 70 21.54 6.00 13.03
N THR A 71 20.94 6.61 14.05
CA THR A 71 21.66 7.44 15.03
C THR A 71 22.69 6.60 15.80
N ILE A 72 22.31 5.42 16.25
CA ILE A 72 23.21 4.47 16.94
C ILE A 72 24.37 4.07 16.03
N GLN A 73 24.07 3.71 14.77
CA GLN A 73 25.10 3.31 13.80
C GLN A 73 26.09 4.44 13.52
N LYS A 74 25.63 5.70 13.41
CA LYS A 74 26.52 6.86 13.28
C LYS A 74 27.40 7.06 14.51
N GLY A 75 26.87 6.80 15.70
CA GLY A 75 27.62 6.89 16.95
C GLY A 75 28.74 5.85 17.11
N PHE A 76 28.57 4.64 16.55
CA PHE A 76 29.59 3.59 16.56
C PHE A 76 30.67 3.73 15.46
N ASN A 77 30.38 4.48 14.40
CA ASN A 77 31.32 4.74 13.30
C ASN A 77 32.17 6.01 13.52
N LEU A 78 32.22 6.53 14.75
CA LEU A 78 33.14 7.56 15.24
C LEU A 78 34.32 6.91 15.95
#